data_AF-A0A1U7LKW6-F1
#
_entry.id   AF-A0A1U7LKW6-F1
#
_cell.length_a   1.000
_cell.length_b   1.000
_cell.length_c   1.000
_cell.angle_alpha   90.00
_cell.angle_beta   90.00
_cell.angle_gamma   90.00
#
_symmetry.space_group_name_H-M   'P 1'
#
loop_
_entity.id
_entity.type
_entity.pdbx_description
1 polymer ?
#
loop_
_entity_poly.entity_id
_entity_poly.type
_entity_poly.pdbx_seq_one_letter_code
_entity_poly.pdbx_strand_id
1 'polypeptide(L)'
;GSNRFVQLPHRLPEHEHLLKDLEPLGWLHTQSSEAPYLSSVDATIHARLMKEHKEWDARTITMTVSFTPGSVSLAAYAITPEGYEWGAKNQDMGGNPQGFSPSMADKLQLLISNRIMGFFLVPTDDVWSYAFKGAAWTEKMPFSMKLDNPIPFYAAPHRAGHFLSFTGLEEQETEGDRNDAFA
;
A
#
# COMPACT_ATOMS: atom_id res chain seq x y z
N GLY A 1 0.52 6.53 -4.33
CA GLY A 1 0.54 5.40 -5.28
C GLY A 1 0.07 5.87 -6.64
N SER A 2 0.56 5.25 -7.71
CA SER A 2 0.14 5.46 -9.09
C SER A 2 -0.50 4.19 -9.64
N ASN A 3 -0.97 4.21 -10.89
CA ASN A 3 -1.46 3.01 -11.57
C ASN A 3 -0.38 1.94 -11.82
N ARG A 4 0.91 2.28 -11.64
CA ARG A 4 2.03 1.38 -11.94
C ARG A 4 2.79 0.93 -10.70
N PHE A 5 2.83 1.75 -9.66
CA PHE A 5 3.60 1.45 -8.46
C PHE A 5 3.10 2.19 -7.24
N VAL A 6 3.41 1.65 -6.06
CA VAL A 6 3.15 2.27 -4.77
C VAL A 6 4.43 2.90 -4.22
N GLN A 7 4.25 4.02 -3.52
CA GLN A 7 5.31 4.65 -2.74
C GLN A 7 5.02 4.34 -1.29
N LEU A 8 6.01 3.79 -0.59
CA LEU A 8 5.92 3.38 0.79
C LEU A 8 6.80 4.29 1.66
N PRO A 9 6.44 4.52 2.93
CA PRO A 9 7.36 5.13 3.87
C PRO A 9 8.59 4.22 4.06
N HIS A 10 9.73 4.83 4.36
CA HIS A 10 11.00 4.12 4.56
C HIS A 10 11.06 3.35 5.90
N ARG A 11 10.22 3.70 6.87
CA ARG A 11 10.16 2.99 8.15
C ARG A 11 9.21 1.80 8.06
N LEU A 12 9.63 0.64 8.58
CA LEU A 12 8.73 -0.50 8.76
C LEU A 12 7.70 -0.26 9.87
N PRO A 13 6.52 -0.88 9.80
CA PRO A 13 5.55 -0.87 10.90
C PRO A 13 6.15 -1.45 12.18
N GLU A 14 6.02 -0.69 13.27
CA GLU A 14 6.41 -1.13 14.61
C GLU A 14 5.19 -1.06 15.55
N HIS A 15 5.06 -2.04 16.43
CA HIS A 15 4.03 -2.05 17.46
C HIS A 15 4.53 -2.84 18.68
N GLU A 16 4.49 -2.21 19.86
CA GLU A 16 5.18 -2.67 21.08
C GLU A 16 4.88 -4.12 21.49
N HIS A 17 3.62 -4.54 21.36
CA HIS A 17 3.18 -5.87 21.79
C HIS A 17 2.77 -6.82 20.66
N LEU A 18 1.98 -6.34 19.69
CA LEU A 18 1.34 -7.21 18.69
C LEU A 18 2.30 -7.77 17.64
N LEU A 19 3.46 -7.13 17.41
CA LEU A 19 4.43 -7.57 16.42
C LEU A 19 5.67 -8.24 17.03
N LYS A 20 5.78 -8.31 18.36
CA LYS A 20 7.01 -8.73 19.06
C LYS A 20 7.47 -10.15 18.70
N ASP A 21 6.52 -11.06 18.54
CA ASP A 21 6.77 -12.49 18.25
C ASP A 21 6.40 -12.86 16.80
N LEU A 22 6.25 -11.86 15.93
CA LEU A 22 5.94 -12.04 14.51
C LEU A 22 7.16 -11.64 13.66
N GLU A 23 7.30 -12.26 12.50
CA GLU A 23 8.30 -11.88 11.50
C GLU A 23 7.62 -11.26 10.27
N PRO A 24 8.25 -10.27 9.62
CA PRO A 24 7.73 -9.74 8.37
C PRO A 24 7.82 -10.80 7.27
N LEU A 25 6.71 -11.01 6.55
CA LEU A 25 6.66 -11.92 5.40
C LEU A 25 6.71 -11.18 4.06
N GLY A 26 7.04 -9.88 4.08
CA GLY A 26 7.06 -9.01 2.93
C GLY A 26 5.79 -8.16 2.83
N TRP A 27 5.27 -7.97 1.62
CA TRP A 27 4.19 -7.01 1.36
C TRP A 27 3.23 -7.48 0.28
N LEU A 28 2.04 -6.87 0.28
CA LEU A 28 1.00 -7.13 -0.72
C LEU A 28 0.48 -5.82 -1.30
N HIS A 29 0.13 -5.83 -2.58
CA HIS A 29 -0.46 -4.66 -3.24
C HIS A 29 -1.45 -5.06 -4.33
N THR A 30 -2.36 -4.14 -4.62
CA THR A 30 -3.28 -4.27 -5.75
C THR A 30 -2.61 -3.84 -7.05
N GLN A 31 -3.00 -4.47 -8.16
CA GLN A 31 -2.63 -4.05 -9.51
C GLN A 31 -3.83 -4.10 -10.46
N SER A 32 -3.82 -3.24 -11.48
CA SER A 32 -4.95 -3.06 -12.40
C SER A 32 -5.13 -4.22 -13.38
N SER A 33 -4.07 -4.99 -13.65
CA SER A 33 -4.09 -6.11 -14.58
C SER A 33 -3.21 -7.25 -14.06
N GLU A 34 -3.50 -8.47 -14.48
CA GLU A 34 -2.65 -9.63 -14.21
C GLU A 34 -1.40 -9.61 -15.09
N ALA A 35 -0.26 -9.93 -14.47
CA ALA A 35 1.03 -10.08 -15.15
C ALA A 35 1.55 -11.51 -14.96
N PRO A 36 2.21 -12.10 -15.97
CA PRO A 36 2.73 -13.47 -15.87
C PRO A 36 3.93 -13.61 -14.92
N TYR A 37 4.64 -12.51 -14.64
CA TYR A 37 5.82 -12.44 -13.78
C TYR A 37 5.78 -11.16 -12.93
N LEU A 38 6.61 -11.11 -11.87
CA LEU A 38 6.73 -9.94 -11.00
C LEU A 38 7.23 -8.74 -11.81
N SER A 39 6.65 -7.56 -11.61
CA SER A 39 7.08 -6.37 -12.34
C SER A 39 8.49 -5.94 -11.93
N SER A 40 9.19 -5.26 -12.84
CA SER A 40 10.51 -4.69 -12.57
C SER A 40 10.49 -3.68 -11.42
N VAL A 41 9.39 -2.94 -11.28
CA VAL A 41 9.19 -1.98 -10.20
C VAL A 41 9.01 -2.69 -8.87
N ASP A 42 8.21 -3.75 -8.81
CA ASP A 42 8.00 -4.52 -7.58
C ASP A 42 9.28 -5.24 -7.14
N ALA A 43 10.05 -5.80 -8.08
CA ALA A 43 11.37 -6.37 -7.80
C ALA A 43 12.33 -5.30 -7.25
N THR A 44 12.29 -4.09 -7.80
CA THR A 44 13.12 -2.96 -7.32
C THR A 44 12.71 -2.51 -5.93
N ILE A 45 11.42 -2.33 -5.66
CA ILE A 45 10.90 -1.94 -4.34
C ILE A 45 11.26 -3.00 -3.30
N HIS A 46 11.01 -4.28 -3.59
CA HIS A 46 11.29 -5.38 -2.68
C HIS A 46 12.79 -5.47 -2.36
N ALA A 47 13.67 -5.39 -3.37
CA ALA A 47 15.12 -5.42 -3.16
C ALA A 47 15.64 -4.23 -2.34
N ARG A 48 15.08 -3.03 -2.54
CA ARG A 48 15.45 -1.84 -1.74
C ARG A 48 15.02 -2.00 -0.29
N LEU A 49 13.81 -2.49 -0.03
CA LEU A 49 13.34 -2.76 1.33
C LEU A 49 14.22 -3.80 2.04
N MET A 50 14.59 -4.89 1.35
CA MET A 50 15.52 -5.90 1.89
C MET A 50 16.91 -5.31 2.20
N LYS A 51 17.40 -4.39 1.37
CA LYS A 51 18.69 -3.73 1.59
C LYS A 51 18.66 -2.80 2.80
N GLU A 52 17.54 -2.14 3.03
CA GLU A 52 17.34 -1.14 4.08
C GLU A 52 16.99 -1.76 5.44
N HIS A 53 16.32 -2.91 5.44
CA HIS A 53 15.80 -3.57 6.63
C HIS A 53 16.33 -5.00 6.76
N LYS A 54 17.11 -5.25 7.80
CA LYS A 54 17.71 -6.57 8.07
C LYS A 54 16.68 -7.62 8.48
N GLU A 55 15.52 -7.17 8.93
CA GLU A 55 14.36 -7.97 9.27
C GLU A 55 13.74 -8.64 8.05
N TRP A 56 13.98 -8.11 6.84
CA TRP A 56 13.54 -8.69 5.59
C TRP A 56 14.63 -9.60 5.02
N ASP A 57 14.38 -10.90 5.06
CA ASP A 57 15.29 -11.92 4.56
C ASP A 57 14.74 -12.60 3.29
N ALA A 58 15.39 -13.67 2.84
CA ALA A 58 14.99 -14.41 1.64
C ALA A 58 13.59 -15.06 1.73
N ARG A 59 12.94 -15.06 2.90
CA ARG A 59 11.59 -15.59 3.12
C ARG A 59 10.51 -14.54 2.88
N THR A 60 10.87 -13.26 2.75
CA THR A 60 9.90 -12.22 2.40
C THR A 60 9.44 -12.34 0.96
N ILE A 61 8.16 -12.08 0.73
CA ILE A 61 7.52 -12.21 -0.58
C ILE A 61 6.88 -10.90 -1.03
N THR A 62 6.65 -10.77 -2.33
CA THR A 62 5.74 -9.78 -2.88
C THR A 62 4.48 -10.49 -3.35
N MET A 63 3.32 -10.09 -2.82
CA MET A 63 2.02 -10.61 -3.24
C MET A 63 1.27 -9.58 -4.08
N THR A 64 0.86 -9.98 -5.28
CA THR A 64 0.09 -9.15 -6.20
C THR A 64 -1.38 -9.56 -6.17
N VAL A 65 -2.27 -8.59 -6.02
CA VAL A 65 -3.73 -8.77 -6.12
C VAL A 65 -4.22 -8.08 -7.39
N SER A 66 -4.44 -8.86 -8.45
CA SER A 66 -4.88 -8.35 -9.75
C SER A 66 -6.39 -8.30 -9.85
N PHE A 67 -6.91 -7.17 -10.32
CA PHE A 67 -8.31 -7.07 -10.70
C PHE A 67 -8.53 -7.67 -12.09
N THR A 68 -9.42 -8.65 -12.15
CA THR A 68 -9.91 -9.26 -13.39
C THR A 68 -11.41 -8.98 -13.51
N PRO A 69 -12.02 -9.01 -14.71
CA PRO A 69 -13.45 -8.72 -14.84
C PRO A 69 -14.30 -9.63 -13.92
N GLY A 70 -14.95 -9.02 -12.92
CA GLY A 70 -15.80 -9.72 -11.95
C GLY A 70 -15.06 -10.61 -10.94
N SER A 71 -13.74 -10.55 -10.84
CA SER A 71 -12.94 -11.45 -9.98
C SER A 71 -11.61 -10.81 -9.54
N VAL A 72 -10.85 -11.53 -8.72
CA VAL A 72 -9.49 -11.19 -8.34
C VAL A 72 -8.57 -12.38 -8.54
N SER A 73 -7.35 -12.14 -9.03
CA SER A 73 -6.28 -13.15 -9.09
C SER A 73 -5.18 -12.78 -8.09
N LEU A 74 -4.66 -13.77 -7.36
CA LEU A 74 -3.56 -13.58 -6.42
C LEU A 74 -2.35 -14.38 -6.89
N ALA A 75 -1.18 -13.74 -6.85
CA ALA A 75 0.10 -14.40 -7.07
C ALA A 75 1.12 -13.92 -6.03
N ALA A 76 2.02 -14.82 -5.63
CA ALA A 76 3.10 -14.55 -4.70
C ALA A 76 4.45 -14.84 -5.37
N TYR A 77 5.44 -13.99 -5.09
CA TYR A 77 6.76 -14.07 -5.70
C TYR A 77 7.84 -13.92 -4.63
N ALA A 78 8.87 -14.77 -4.69
CA ALA A 78 10.13 -14.58 -3.96
C ALA A 78 11.17 -13.99 -4.91
N ILE A 79 11.92 -12.98 -4.47
CA ILE A 79 13.00 -12.43 -5.28
C ILE A 79 14.19 -13.40 -5.31
N THR A 80 14.81 -13.58 -6.47
CA THR A 80 16.03 -14.40 -6.58
C THR A 80 17.25 -13.59 -6.13
N PRO A 81 18.40 -14.23 -5.82
CA PRO A 81 19.64 -13.49 -5.52
C PRO A 81 20.04 -12.52 -6.64
N GLU A 82 19.86 -12.92 -7.90
CA GLU A 82 20.07 -12.07 -9.07
C GLU A 82 19.12 -10.87 -9.07
N GLY A 83 17.83 -11.12 -8.80
CA GLY A 83 16.80 -10.09 -8.65
C GLY A 83 17.10 -9.07 -7.56
N TYR A 84 17.60 -9.53 -6.41
CA TYR A 84 18.01 -8.66 -5.32
C TYR A 84 19.19 -7.77 -5.74
N GLU A 85 20.25 -8.36 -6.31
CA GLU A 85 21.44 -7.60 -6.72
C GLU A 85 21.11 -6.55 -7.78
N TRP A 86 20.25 -6.91 -8.74
CA TRP A 86 19.79 -6.00 -9.77
C TRP A 86 18.87 -4.90 -9.19
N GLY A 87 17.82 -5.28 -8.46
CA GLY A 87 16.81 -4.36 -7.94
C GLY A 87 17.38 -3.36 -6.92
N ALA A 88 18.36 -3.78 -6.12
CA ALA A 88 19.03 -2.91 -5.15
C ALA A 88 19.87 -1.79 -5.80
N LYS A 89 20.21 -1.93 -7.10
CA LYS A 89 20.98 -0.96 -7.89
C LYS A 89 20.11 -0.23 -8.92
N ASN A 90 18.98 -0.80 -9.32
CA ASN A 90 18.10 -0.21 -10.32
C ASN A 90 17.60 1.16 -9.85
N GLN A 91 17.67 2.16 -10.72
CA GLN A 91 17.16 3.52 -10.49
C GLN A 91 15.96 3.85 -11.38
N ASP A 92 15.74 3.08 -12.44
CA ASP A 92 14.66 3.30 -13.39
C ASP A 92 13.38 2.58 -12.92
N MET A 93 12.43 3.37 -12.41
CA MET A 93 11.09 2.91 -12.02
C MET A 93 10.09 2.95 -13.21
N GLY A 94 10.59 3.10 -14.44
CA GLY A 94 9.84 2.95 -15.66
C GLY A 94 9.47 1.49 -15.95
N GLY A 95 8.79 1.26 -17.08
CA GLY A 95 8.27 -0.07 -17.43
C GLY A 95 9.34 -1.06 -17.91
N ASN A 96 10.42 -0.57 -18.53
CA ASN A 96 11.43 -1.42 -19.18
C ASN A 96 12.87 -1.01 -18.79
N PRO A 97 13.26 -1.18 -17.51
CA PRO A 97 14.60 -0.87 -17.08
C PRO A 97 15.62 -1.85 -17.66
N GLN A 98 16.83 -1.36 -17.95
CA GLN A 98 17.88 -2.15 -18.58
C GLN A 98 18.33 -3.33 -17.68
N GLY A 99 18.46 -4.52 -18.28
CA GLY A 99 18.94 -5.72 -17.59
C GLY A 99 17.88 -6.44 -16.74
N PHE A 100 16.63 -5.97 -16.74
CA PHE A 100 15.54 -6.71 -16.12
C PHE A 100 15.23 -8.00 -16.89
N SER A 101 14.93 -9.07 -16.15
CA SER A 101 14.50 -10.37 -16.65
C SER A 101 13.35 -10.92 -15.80
N PRO A 102 12.39 -11.68 -16.36
CA PRO A 102 11.40 -12.41 -15.57
C PRO A 102 12.01 -13.38 -14.54
N SER A 103 13.26 -13.83 -14.72
CA SER A 103 14.00 -14.69 -13.77
C SER A 103 14.43 -13.99 -12.47
N MET A 104 14.17 -12.69 -12.34
CA MET A 104 14.49 -11.92 -11.13
C MET A 104 13.60 -12.31 -9.94
N ALA A 105 12.49 -13.03 -10.16
CA ALA A 105 11.65 -13.55 -9.09
C ALA A 105 11.00 -14.89 -9.48
N ASP A 106 10.91 -15.78 -8.50
CA ASP A 106 10.25 -17.08 -8.63
C ASP A 106 8.81 -17.00 -8.12
N LYS A 107 7.87 -17.55 -8.89
CA LYS A 107 6.47 -17.66 -8.49
C LYS A 107 6.31 -18.75 -7.43
N LEU A 108 5.64 -18.43 -6.33
CA LEU A 108 5.42 -19.32 -5.20
C LEU A 108 4.01 -19.93 -5.19
N GLN A 109 3.88 -21.02 -4.43
CA GLN A 109 2.57 -21.59 -4.11
C GLN A 109 1.89 -20.78 -3.00
N LEU A 110 0.64 -20.39 -3.23
CA LEU A 110 -0.20 -19.68 -2.27
C LEU A 110 -1.44 -20.52 -1.94
N LEU A 111 -1.83 -20.55 -0.67
CA LEU A 111 -3.06 -21.18 -0.20
C LEU A 111 -3.89 -20.18 0.60
N ILE A 112 -5.20 -20.15 0.35
CA ILE A 112 -6.15 -19.34 1.11
C ILE A 112 -6.81 -20.26 2.15
N SER A 113 -6.81 -19.82 3.40
CA SER A 113 -7.36 -20.58 4.52
C SER A 113 -8.53 -19.83 5.15
N ASN A 114 -9.62 -20.55 5.41
CA ASN A 114 -10.74 -20.07 6.24
C ASN A 114 -10.62 -20.51 7.71
N ARG A 115 -9.51 -21.18 8.07
CA ARG A 115 -9.29 -21.71 9.43
C ARG A 115 -8.57 -20.73 10.35
N ILE A 116 -7.92 -19.72 9.79
CA ILE A 116 -7.10 -18.74 10.52
C ILE A 116 -7.65 -17.35 10.21
N MET A 117 -7.81 -16.54 11.25
CA MET A 117 -8.19 -15.14 11.10
C MET A 117 -6.97 -14.25 11.34
N GLY A 118 -6.66 -13.41 10.36
CA GLY A 118 -5.69 -12.33 10.54
C GLY A 118 -6.32 -11.11 11.20
N PHE A 119 -5.50 -10.09 11.43
CA PHE A 119 -5.91 -8.77 11.89
C PHE A 119 -5.17 -7.69 11.10
N PHE A 120 -5.62 -6.44 11.23
CA PHE A 120 -4.97 -5.28 10.62
C PHE A 120 -4.36 -4.37 11.68
N LEU A 121 -3.27 -3.73 11.30
CA LEU A 121 -2.75 -2.57 11.99
C LEU A 121 -2.86 -1.37 11.06
N VAL A 122 -3.33 -0.25 11.58
CA VAL A 122 -3.54 0.98 10.81
C VAL A 122 -2.80 2.14 11.48
N PRO A 123 -2.46 3.21 10.74
CA PRO A 123 -1.96 4.44 11.34
C PRO A 123 -2.88 4.94 12.45
N THR A 124 -2.31 5.49 13.52
CA THR A 124 -3.08 6.00 14.67
C THR A 124 -4.07 7.11 14.31
N ASP A 125 -3.85 7.83 13.22
CA ASP A 125 -4.73 8.87 12.67
C ASP A 125 -5.73 8.35 11.62
N ASP A 126 -5.80 7.02 11.43
CA ASP A 126 -6.62 6.30 10.45
C ASP A 126 -6.31 6.59 8.97
N VAL A 127 -5.40 7.53 8.67
CA VAL A 127 -5.07 7.94 7.31
C VAL A 127 -3.93 7.10 6.78
N TRP A 128 -4.27 6.02 6.08
CA TRP A 128 -3.28 5.19 5.38
C TRP A 128 -3.08 5.61 3.91
N SER A 129 -4.05 6.31 3.31
CA SER A 129 -3.95 6.78 1.92
C SER A 129 -3.67 8.29 1.85
N TYR A 130 -2.55 8.63 1.22
CA TYR A 130 -2.15 10.01 0.94
C TYR A 130 -2.44 10.43 -0.52
N ALA A 131 -3.24 9.67 -1.26
CA ALA A 131 -3.52 9.95 -2.68
C ALA A 131 -4.14 11.34 -2.92
N PHE A 132 -5.00 11.82 -2.00
CA PHE A 132 -5.61 13.16 -2.06
C PHE A 132 -4.88 14.19 -1.18
N LYS A 133 -3.78 13.79 -0.53
CA LYS A 133 -2.96 14.61 0.38
C LYS A 133 -1.48 14.53 0.00
N GLY A 134 -1.18 14.46 -1.30
CA GLY A 134 0.17 14.18 -1.80
C GLY A 134 1.25 15.15 -1.26
N ALA A 135 0.90 16.43 -1.07
CA ALA A 135 1.82 17.43 -0.52
C ALA A 135 2.21 17.17 0.95
N ALA A 136 1.41 16.42 1.70
CA ALA A 136 1.69 16.07 3.09
C ALA A 136 2.53 14.78 3.23
N TRP A 137 2.72 14.03 2.14
CA TRP A 137 3.44 12.76 2.17
C TRP A 137 4.94 12.96 1.96
N THR A 138 5.75 12.30 2.79
CA THR A 138 7.21 12.22 2.62
C THR A 138 7.68 10.83 2.99
N GLU A 139 8.72 10.31 2.33
CA GLU A 139 9.25 8.95 2.60
C GLU A 139 9.71 8.76 4.05
N LYS A 140 10.16 9.84 4.71
CA LYS A 140 10.70 9.82 6.07
C LYS A 140 9.68 10.16 7.15
N MET A 141 8.39 10.23 6.80
CA MET A 141 7.35 10.56 7.76
C MET A 141 7.31 9.51 8.90
N PRO A 142 7.34 9.94 10.18
CA PRO A 142 7.11 9.02 11.28
C PRO A 142 5.62 8.64 11.32
N PHE A 143 5.34 7.40 11.69
CA PHE A 143 3.98 6.94 11.96
C PHE A 143 3.99 5.95 13.12
N SER A 144 2.84 5.84 13.79
CA SER A 144 2.55 4.86 14.83
C SER A 144 1.32 4.06 14.41
N MET A 145 1.26 2.80 14.85
CA MET A 145 0.20 1.87 14.48
C MET A 145 -0.75 1.60 15.65
N LYS A 146 -2.02 1.35 15.36
CA LYS A 146 -3.03 0.83 16.30
C LYS A 146 -3.74 -0.38 15.70
N LEU A 147 -4.35 -1.20 16.57
CA LEU A 147 -5.22 -2.30 16.17
C LEU A 147 -6.59 -1.75 15.76
N ASP A 148 -6.89 -1.75 14.47
CA ASP A 148 -8.18 -1.37 13.91
C ASP A 148 -8.30 -1.87 12.46
N ASN A 149 -9.48 -1.75 11.85
CA ASN A 149 -9.69 -2.07 10.44
C ASN A 149 -9.40 -0.86 9.54
N PRO A 150 -8.79 -1.06 8.35
CA PRO A 150 -8.51 0.04 7.43
C PRO A 150 -9.81 0.67 6.92
N ILE A 151 -9.89 2.01 6.96
CA ILE A 151 -10.99 2.74 6.36
C ILE A 151 -10.93 2.65 4.82
N PRO A 152 -12.06 2.74 4.10
CA PRO A 152 -12.07 2.67 2.63
C PRO A 152 -11.21 3.75 1.96
N PHE A 153 -10.70 3.48 0.75
CA PHE A 153 -9.83 4.43 0.02
C PHE A 153 -10.43 5.83 -0.13
N TYR A 154 -11.74 5.92 -0.40
CA TYR A 154 -12.48 7.18 -0.54
C TYR A 154 -13.15 7.67 0.76
N ALA A 155 -12.73 7.20 1.93
CA ALA A 155 -13.26 7.69 3.20
C ALA A 155 -12.95 9.18 3.41
N ALA A 156 -13.84 9.90 4.11
CA ALA A 156 -13.70 11.36 4.32
C ALA A 156 -12.32 11.78 4.90
N PRO A 157 -11.73 11.07 5.88
CA PRO A 157 -10.42 11.43 6.42
C PRO A 157 -9.29 11.47 5.36
N HIS A 158 -9.32 10.59 4.36
CA HIS A 158 -8.33 10.57 3.28
C HIS A 158 -8.44 11.78 2.34
N ARG A 159 -9.64 12.37 2.22
CA ARG A 159 -9.96 13.43 1.24
C ARG A 159 -10.56 14.68 1.88
N ALA A 160 -10.13 15.01 3.09
CA ALA A 160 -10.66 16.12 3.89
C ALA A 160 -10.71 17.46 3.12
N GLY A 161 -9.75 17.72 2.23
CA GLY A 161 -9.75 18.93 1.40
C GLY A 161 -11.01 19.12 0.56
N HIS A 162 -11.66 18.05 0.08
CA HIS A 162 -12.91 18.15 -0.67
C HIS A 162 -14.09 18.66 0.17
N PHE A 163 -14.05 18.46 1.49
CA PHE A 163 -15.11 18.89 2.41
C PHE A 163 -14.92 20.32 2.90
N LEU A 164 -13.67 20.82 2.88
CA LEU A 164 -13.35 22.20 3.27
C LEU A 164 -13.72 23.21 2.18
N SER A 165 -13.92 22.78 0.93
CA SER A 165 -14.27 23.68 -0.19
C SER A 165 -15.64 24.35 -0.07
N PHE A 166 -16.50 23.89 0.84
CA PHE A 166 -17.88 24.36 0.98
C PHE A 166 -18.08 25.46 2.03
N THR A 167 -17.07 25.76 2.86
CA THR A 167 -17.19 26.74 3.96
C THR A 167 -17.24 28.20 3.48
N GLY A 168 -17.22 28.46 2.17
CA GLY A 168 -17.30 29.80 1.58
C GLY A 168 -18.69 30.22 1.08
N LEU A 169 -19.70 29.35 1.19
CA LEU A 169 -21.06 29.62 0.69
C LEU A 169 -22.06 30.05 1.78
N GLU A 170 -21.67 30.03 3.05
CA GLU A 170 -22.54 30.43 4.17
C GLU A 170 -22.88 31.93 4.18
N GLU A 171 -22.17 32.77 3.42
CA GLU A 171 -22.50 34.21 3.29
C GLU A 171 -23.69 34.51 2.36
N GLN A 172 -24.30 33.50 1.74
CA GLN A 172 -25.36 33.69 0.73
C GLN A 172 -26.70 33.02 1.06
N GLU A 173 -26.96 32.69 2.33
CA GLU A 173 -28.30 32.29 2.76
C GLU A 173 -29.11 33.53 3.15
N THR A 174 -29.85 34.09 2.17
CA THR A 174 -30.97 34.98 2.46
C THR A 174 -32.07 34.12 3.10
N GLU A 175 -32.08 34.03 4.43
CA GLU A 175 -33.10 33.29 5.19
C GLU A 175 -34.50 33.82 4.85
N GLY A 176 -35.24 33.06 4.04
CA GLY A 176 -36.69 33.18 3.94
C GLY A 176 -37.34 32.32 5.02
N ASP A 177 -38.35 32.85 5.70
CA ASP A 177 -39.06 32.23 6.82
C ASP A 177 -39.48 30.78 6.49
N ARG A 178 -38.72 29.81 7.02
CA ARG A 178 -38.91 28.37 6.81
C ARG A 178 -39.35 27.75 8.12
N ASN A 179 -40.63 27.41 8.21
CA ASN A 179 -41.15 26.62 9.32
C ASN A 179 -40.69 25.16 9.19
N ASP A 180 -39.80 24.73 10.10
CA ASP A 180 -39.46 23.33 10.29
C ASP A 180 -40.38 22.71 11.34
N ALA A 181 -41.43 22.03 10.87
CA ALA A 181 -42.48 21.48 11.71
C ALA A 181 -42.19 20.07 12.25
N PHE A 182 -41.00 19.50 11.96
CA PHE A 182 -40.65 18.15 12.37
C PHE A 182 -39.20 18.10 12.88
N ALA A 183 -39.06 18.26 14.20
CA ALA A 183 -37.86 17.92 14.95
C ALA A 183 -37.96 16.50 15.55
#